data_AF-A0A3N5NSG4-F1
#
_entry.id   AF-A0A3N5NSG4-F1
#
_cell.length_a   1.000
_cell.length_b   1.000
_cell.length_c   1.000
_cell.angle_alpha   90.00
_cell.angle_beta   90.00
_cell.angle_gamma   90.00
#
_symmetry.space_group_name_H-M   'P 1'
#
loop_
_entity.id
_entity.type
_entity.pdbx_description
1 polymer ?
#
loop_
_entity_poly.entity_id
_entity_poly.type
_entity_poly.pdbx_seq_one_letter_code
_entity_poly.pdbx_strand_id
1 'polypeptide(L)'
;MAQIQFKGKSFVQNHHLLVKYHELIPKKDKSLTDKVSLHDNLIVHGDNLKALKALLPLYAGKIKCIYIDPPYNTGNEKWAYNDNVNSPMMQEWLGKVVDREDLTRHDKWLCMMMPRLKLLRELLRDDGSIFISIDDHESHHLRCLMDDVFGAENFIACIVWHKMDSPKNTAIHLSEDHEYILLYARNGQQWRPNSLPRTQAMVNRYKNPDNDPRGPWLLSDLAARNFYDEGRYPITTPSGRVIHGPPAGSYWRVSKERFDQL
;
A
#
# COMPACT_ATOMS: atom_id res chain seq x y z
N MET A 1 10.72 14.68 -13.73
CA MET A 1 10.14 14.01 -12.55
C MET A 1 10.46 14.86 -11.34
N ALA A 2 9.46 15.27 -10.56
CA ALA A 2 9.70 16.02 -9.32
C ALA A 2 10.43 15.10 -8.31
N GLN A 3 11.29 15.67 -7.47
CA GLN A 3 11.99 14.92 -6.44
C GLN A 3 11.98 15.63 -5.10
N ILE A 4 11.88 14.88 -4.00
CA ILE A 4 12.02 15.44 -2.65
C ILE A 4 13.49 15.81 -2.38
N GLN A 5 13.73 16.98 -1.80
CA GLN A 5 15.06 17.40 -1.35
C GLN A 5 15.07 17.48 0.17
N PHE A 6 16.12 16.94 0.80
CA PHE A 6 16.30 16.93 2.26
C PHE A 6 17.79 16.82 2.61
N LYS A 7 18.16 17.27 3.80
CA LYS A 7 19.56 17.22 4.27
C LYS A 7 20.00 15.77 4.44
N GLY A 8 21.19 15.45 3.95
CA GLY A 8 21.73 14.08 4.02
C GLY A 8 21.36 13.18 2.85
N LYS A 9 20.43 13.55 1.95
CA LYS A 9 20.02 12.73 0.79
C LYS A 9 21.20 12.19 -0.02
N SER A 10 22.18 13.03 -0.32
CA SER A 10 23.38 12.65 -1.09
C SER A 10 24.20 11.53 -0.44
N PHE A 11 24.19 11.43 0.90
CA PHE A 11 24.89 10.39 1.65
C PHE A 11 24.11 9.08 1.71
N VAL A 12 22.77 9.13 1.71
CA VAL A 12 21.92 7.94 1.90
C VAL A 12 21.36 7.36 0.60
N GLN A 13 21.26 8.16 -0.47
CA GLN A 13 20.57 7.75 -1.70
C GLN A 13 21.12 6.45 -2.29
N ASN A 14 22.44 6.24 -2.22
CA ASN A 14 23.08 5.04 -2.71
C ASN A 14 23.65 4.17 -1.58
N HIS A 15 23.34 4.49 -0.32
CA HIS A 15 23.92 3.80 0.82
C HIS A 15 23.54 2.31 0.87
N HIS A 16 22.32 1.96 0.47
CA HIS A 16 21.86 0.56 0.34
C HIS A 16 22.77 -0.31 -0.55
N LEU A 17 23.51 0.27 -1.51
CA LEU A 17 24.50 -0.44 -2.33
C LEU A 17 25.78 -0.75 -1.55
N LEU A 18 26.14 0.10 -0.60
CA LEU A 18 27.36 0.01 0.22
C LEU A 18 27.19 -0.86 1.47
N VAL A 19 25.94 -1.10 1.90
CA VAL A 19 25.65 -2.04 2.99
C VAL A 19 26.19 -3.42 2.60
N LYS A 20 27.09 -3.98 3.42
CA LYS A 20 27.69 -5.29 3.18
C LYS A 20 26.63 -6.39 3.27
N TYR A 21 26.79 -7.46 2.49
CA TYR A 21 26.03 -8.68 2.72
C TYR A 21 26.38 -9.27 4.08
N HIS A 22 25.37 -9.81 4.75
CA HIS A 22 25.50 -10.52 6.01
C HIS A 22 24.93 -11.92 5.82
N GLU A 23 25.57 -12.90 6.45
CA GLU A 23 25.07 -14.26 6.47
C GLU A 23 23.86 -14.37 7.41
N LEU A 24 22.83 -15.11 6.97
CA LEU A 24 21.72 -15.49 7.83
C LEU A 24 22.15 -16.72 8.62
N ILE A 25 22.43 -16.54 9.91
CA ILE A 25 22.89 -17.61 10.81
C ILE A 25 21.67 -18.23 11.51
N PRO A 26 21.26 -19.46 11.15
CA PRO A 26 20.09 -20.07 11.76
C PRO A 26 20.33 -20.44 13.23
N LYS A 27 19.34 -20.22 14.08
CA LYS A 27 19.35 -20.62 15.50
C LYS A 27 18.41 -21.80 15.68
N LYS A 28 18.95 -23.03 15.61
CA LYS A 28 18.16 -24.27 15.67
C LYS A 28 17.35 -24.36 16.96
N ASP A 29 17.91 -23.90 18.07
CA ASP A 29 17.26 -23.81 19.39
C ASP A 29 16.02 -22.91 19.42
N LYS A 30 15.86 -22.03 18.44
CA LYS A 30 14.71 -21.13 18.28
C LYS A 30 13.75 -21.56 17.17
N SER A 31 14.03 -22.66 16.48
CA SER A 31 13.15 -23.17 15.44
C SER A 31 12.06 -24.05 16.04
N LEU A 32 10.83 -23.91 15.54
CA LEU A 32 9.73 -24.83 15.88
C LEU A 32 9.83 -26.18 15.15
N THR A 33 10.73 -26.29 14.17
CA THR A 33 10.88 -27.49 13.32
C THR A 33 12.29 -28.04 13.42
N ASP A 34 12.45 -29.36 13.37
CA ASP A 34 13.77 -29.99 13.39
C ASP A 34 14.59 -29.70 12.13
N LYS A 35 13.90 -29.48 11.00
CA LYS A 35 14.50 -29.16 9.70
C LYS A 35 14.56 -27.66 9.50
N VAL A 36 15.64 -27.06 9.96
CA VAL A 36 15.94 -25.64 9.71
C VAL A 36 16.03 -25.39 8.20
N SER A 37 15.21 -24.48 7.70
CA SER A 37 15.12 -24.11 6.29
C SER A 37 15.01 -22.60 6.16
N LEU A 38 15.66 -22.03 5.15
CA LEU A 38 15.42 -20.63 4.78
C LEU A 38 14.16 -20.50 3.90
N HIS A 39 13.63 -21.57 3.33
CA HIS A 39 12.51 -21.49 2.38
C HIS A 39 11.11 -21.57 3.02
N ASP A 40 11.02 -21.44 4.34
CA ASP A 40 9.76 -21.43 5.11
C ASP A 40 9.62 -20.07 5.84
N ASN A 41 8.76 -19.99 6.85
CA ASN A 41 8.59 -18.83 7.69
C ASN A 41 9.87 -18.48 8.46
N LEU A 42 10.31 -17.22 8.36
CA LEU A 42 11.54 -16.74 8.98
C LEU A 42 11.26 -15.59 9.95
N ILE A 43 11.94 -15.63 11.09
CA ILE A 43 12.10 -14.48 11.98
C ILE A 43 13.58 -14.10 11.95
N VAL A 44 13.87 -12.92 11.41
CA VAL A 44 15.25 -12.39 11.34
C VAL A 44 15.42 -11.36 12.44
N HIS A 45 16.36 -11.60 13.34
CA HIS A 45 16.70 -10.66 14.41
C HIS A 45 17.93 -9.83 14.03
N GLY A 46 17.76 -8.51 13.96
CA GLY A 46 18.83 -7.56 13.70
C GLY A 46 18.28 -6.20 13.27
N ASP A 47 19.20 -5.27 12.99
CA ASP A 47 18.83 -4.04 12.28
C ASP A 47 18.24 -4.39 10.90
N ASN A 48 17.10 -3.80 10.59
CA ASN A 48 16.34 -4.14 9.38
C ASN A 48 17.09 -3.77 8.09
N LEU A 49 17.93 -2.74 8.06
CA LEU A 49 18.72 -2.42 6.88
C LEU A 49 19.72 -3.54 6.56
N LYS A 50 20.39 -4.08 7.59
CA LYS A 50 21.27 -5.26 7.44
C LYS A 50 20.49 -6.52 7.10
N ALA A 51 19.36 -6.75 7.75
CA ALA A 51 18.52 -7.92 7.51
C ALA A 51 17.98 -7.95 6.08
N LEU A 52 17.47 -6.83 5.57
CA LEU A 52 17.01 -6.69 4.19
C LEU A 52 18.14 -6.96 3.19
N LYS A 53 19.35 -6.45 3.47
CA LYS A 53 20.53 -6.73 2.63
C LYS A 53 20.89 -8.22 2.62
N ALA A 54 20.79 -8.90 3.76
CA ALA A 54 21.05 -10.34 3.88
C ALA A 54 20.01 -11.19 3.12
N LEU A 55 18.77 -10.71 3.01
CA LEU A 55 17.69 -11.40 2.28
C LEU A 55 17.80 -11.29 0.75
N LEU A 56 18.44 -10.23 0.24
CA LEU A 56 18.51 -9.98 -1.22
C LEU A 56 18.97 -11.18 -2.06
N PRO A 57 20.06 -11.90 -1.74
CA PRO A 57 20.54 -13.00 -2.60
C PRO A 57 19.51 -14.14 -2.77
N LEU A 58 18.60 -14.28 -1.81
CA LEU A 58 17.62 -15.37 -1.78
C LEU A 58 16.25 -14.94 -2.29
N TYR A 59 15.83 -13.70 -2.00
CA TYR A 59 14.45 -13.24 -2.19
C TYR A 59 14.26 -12.02 -3.10
N ALA A 60 15.33 -11.49 -3.72
CA ALA A 60 15.19 -10.42 -4.72
C ALA A 60 14.16 -10.81 -5.80
N GLY A 61 13.19 -9.92 -6.06
CA GLY A 61 12.13 -10.16 -7.03
C GLY A 61 11.10 -11.24 -6.66
N LYS A 62 11.07 -11.75 -5.42
CA LYS A 62 10.22 -12.89 -5.03
C LYS A 62 9.11 -12.53 -4.04
N ILE A 63 9.20 -11.38 -3.36
CA ILE A 63 8.23 -11.00 -2.32
C ILE A 63 6.95 -10.45 -2.96
N LYS A 64 5.80 -11.06 -2.63
CA LYS A 64 4.49 -10.66 -3.17
C LYS A 64 3.90 -9.46 -2.42
N CYS A 65 4.07 -9.41 -1.11
CA CYS A 65 3.46 -8.38 -0.28
C CYS A 65 4.42 -8.01 0.85
N ILE A 66 4.58 -6.72 1.07
CA ILE A 66 5.31 -6.15 2.19
C ILE A 66 4.33 -5.28 2.97
N TYR A 67 4.34 -5.40 4.28
CA TYR A 67 3.68 -4.47 5.19
C TYR A 67 4.74 -3.98 6.18
N ILE A 68 4.82 -2.67 6.39
CA ILE A 68 5.67 -2.08 7.40
C ILE A 68 4.89 -1.00 8.18
N ASP A 69 5.26 -0.87 9.45
CA ASP A 69 4.76 0.14 10.37
C ASP A 69 5.98 0.87 10.94
N PRO A 70 6.59 1.80 10.16
CA PRO A 70 7.76 2.54 10.60
C PRO A 70 7.38 3.49 11.75
N PRO A 71 8.35 3.96 12.54
CA PRO A 71 8.06 4.95 13.58
C PRO A 71 7.53 6.24 12.96
N TYR A 72 6.47 6.81 13.53
CA TYR A 72 5.75 7.97 12.97
C TYR A 72 6.43 9.32 13.22
N ASN A 73 7.55 9.33 13.96
CA ASN A 73 8.35 10.53 14.20
C ASN A 73 7.59 11.63 14.97
N THR A 74 6.76 11.26 15.93
CA THR A 74 5.95 12.21 16.73
C THR A 74 6.81 13.13 17.60
N GLY A 75 8.06 12.73 17.84
CA GLY A 75 9.06 13.44 18.66
C GLY A 75 8.91 13.18 20.16
N ASN A 76 7.99 12.30 20.56
CA ASN A 76 7.87 11.84 21.94
C ASN A 76 8.85 10.71 22.25
N GLU A 77 9.37 10.07 21.21
CA GLU A 77 10.17 8.88 21.33
C GLU A 77 11.65 9.25 21.53
N LYS A 78 12.32 8.69 22.54
CA LYS A 78 13.71 9.03 22.90
C LYS A 78 14.74 8.15 22.18
N TRP A 79 14.67 8.05 20.86
CA TRP A 79 15.61 7.24 20.07
C TRP A 79 16.35 8.09 19.03
N ALA A 80 17.46 7.54 18.52
CA ALA A 80 18.28 8.14 17.48
C ALA A 80 18.30 7.23 16.25
N TYR A 81 18.41 7.83 15.07
CA TYR A 81 18.51 7.11 13.81
C TYR A 81 19.95 6.61 13.61
N ASN A 82 20.34 5.45 14.13
CA ASN A 82 21.75 5.05 14.08
C ASN A 82 22.14 4.27 12.81
N ASP A 83 21.91 4.86 11.63
CA ASP A 83 22.39 4.28 10.38
C ASP A 83 23.91 4.48 10.26
N ASN A 84 24.65 3.38 10.13
CA ASN A 84 26.11 3.37 10.02
C ASN A 84 26.58 3.78 8.61
N VAL A 85 26.22 4.98 8.19
CA VAL A 85 26.62 5.59 6.92
C VAL A 85 28.13 5.87 6.91
N ASN A 86 28.78 5.88 5.75
CA ASN A 86 30.24 5.99 5.63
C ASN A 86 30.82 7.40 5.95
N SER A 87 30.01 8.32 6.48
CA SER A 87 30.41 9.68 6.82
C SER A 87 30.38 9.88 8.33
N PRO A 88 31.53 10.12 9.00
CA PRO A 88 31.58 10.35 10.45
C PRO A 88 30.69 11.52 10.90
N MET A 89 30.63 12.59 10.11
CA MET A 89 29.74 13.73 10.36
C MET A 89 28.26 13.31 10.37
N MET A 90 27.86 12.44 9.43
CA MET A 90 26.50 11.94 9.38
C MET A 90 26.21 10.96 10.52
N GLN A 91 27.16 10.10 10.88
CA GLN A 91 27.01 9.21 12.05
C GLN A 91 26.80 10.00 13.33
N GLU A 92 27.59 11.07 13.54
CA GLU A 92 27.43 11.96 14.68
C GLU A 92 26.07 12.68 14.65
N TRP A 93 25.64 13.19 13.49
CA TRP A 93 24.39 13.92 13.37
C TRP A 93 23.16 13.03 13.56
N LEU A 94 23.15 11.84 12.94
CA LEU A 94 22.06 10.87 13.01
C LEU A 94 22.00 10.16 14.37
N GLY A 95 23.16 9.96 15.02
CA GLY A 95 23.27 9.36 16.36
C GLY A 95 22.77 10.23 17.51
N LYS A 96 22.38 11.49 17.25
CA LYS A 96 21.73 12.35 18.24
C LYS A 96 20.25 11.98 18.36
N VAL A 97 19.76 11.90 19.60
CA VAL A 97 18.34 11.68 19.92
C VAL A 97 17.49 12.68 19.16
N VAL A 98 16.40 12.19 18.58
CA VAL A 98 15.45 13.02 17.84
C VAL A 98 14.27 13.30 18.75
N ASP A 99 14.08 14.57 19.06
CA ASP A 99 12.94 15.07 19.84
C ASP A 99 12.17 16.12 19.02
N ARG A 100 11.20 16.79 19.65
CA ARG A 100 10.36 17.81 19.02
C ARG A 100 11.10 19.11 18.66
N GLU A 101 12.22 19.39 19.33
CA GLU A 101 13.00 20.61 19.12
C GLU A 101 14.06 20.43 18.02
N ASP A 102 14.28 19.19 17.57
CA ASP A 102 15.16 18.89 16.45
C ASP A 102 14.56 19.35 15.11
N LEU A 103 14.98 20.54 14.68
CA LEU A 103 14.63 21.14 13.38
C LEU A 103 15.02 20.29 12.16
N THR A 104 15.80 19.23 12.35
CA THR A 104 16.21 18.29 11.30
C THR A 104 15.57 16.91 11.41
N ARG A 105 14.61 16.75 12.32
CA ARG A 105 13.90 15.49 12.58
C ARG A 105 13.37 14.79 11.31
N HIS A 106 12.74 15.55 10.41
CA HIS A 106 12.20 15.01 9.15
C HIS A 106 13.32 14.55 8.19
N ASP A 107 14.40 15.32 8.09
CA ASP A 107 15.57 14.95 7.28
C ASP A 107 16.18 13.64 7.78
N LYS A 108 16.28 13.45 9.10
CA LYS A 108 16.83 12.24 9.71
C LYS A 108 15.93 11.01 9.49
N TRP A 109 14.61 11.17 9.60
CA TRP A 109 13.65 10.10 9.30
C TRP A 109 13.73 9.68 7.83
N LEU A 110 13.78 10.64 6.91
CA LEU A 110 13.99 10.39 5.48
C LEU A 110 15.33 9.70 5.20
N CYS A 111 16.40 10.07 5.92
CA CYS A 111 17.69 9.41 5.85
C CYS A 111 17.62 7.93 6.23
N MET A 112 16.85 7.61 7.28
CA MET A 112 16.63 6.21 7.71
C MET A 112 15.76 5.43 6.71
N MET A 113 14.68 6.03 6.22
CA MET A 113 13.72 5.33 5.38
C MET A 113 14.24 5.04 3.97
N MET A 114 14.92 5.99 3.33
CA MET A 114 15.33 5.87 1.93
C MET A 114 16.11 4.58 1.59
N PRO A 115 17.20 4.21 2.28
CA PRO A 115 17.94 2.99 1.94
C PRO A 115 17.13 1.72 2.17
N ARG A 116 16.25 1.69 3.20
CA ARG A 116 15.37 0.55 3.50
C ARG A 116 14.32 0.37 2.41
N LEU A 117 13.64 1.45 2.00
CA LEU A 117 12.65 1.43 0.94
C LEU A 117 13.24 0.97 -0.40
N LYS A 118 14.48 1.38 -0.71
CA LYS A 118 15.18 0.89 -1.92
C LYS A 118 15.41 -0.63 -1.87
N LEU A 119 15.84 -1.18 -0.73
CA LEU A 119 15.98 -2.63 -0.59
C LEU A 119 14.64 -3.37 -0.64
N LEU A 120 13.60 -2.84 0.02
CA LEU A 120 12.25 -3.41 -0.03
C LEU A 120 11.72 -3.45 -1.47
N ARG A 121 11.97 -2.39 -2.25
CA ARG A 121 11.64 -2.35 -3.67
C ARG A 121 12.31 -3.50 -4.41
N GLU A 122 13.61 -3.74 -4.21
CA GLU A 122 14.37 -4.83 -4.87
C GLU A 122 13.91 -6.24 -4.46
N LEU A 123 13.35 -6.41 -3.27
CA LEU A 123 12.78 -7.68 -2.81
C LEU A 123 11.42 -7.99 -3.47
N LEU A 124 10.65 -6.96 -3.86
CA LEU A 124 9.34 -7.15 -4.44
C LEU A 124 9.41 -7.78 -5.84
N ARG A 125 8.52 -8.76 -6.07
CA ARG A 125 8.16 -9.25 -7.41
C ARG A 125 7.46 -8.14 -8.21
N ASP A 126 7.47 -8.24 -9.53
CA ASP A 126 6.89 -7.21 -10.42
C ASP A 126 5.41 -6.93 -10.16
N ASP A 127 4.61 -7.94 -9.82
CA ASP A 127 3.20 -7.81 -9.44
C ASP A 127 3.02 -7.69 -7.91
N GLY A 128 4.09 -7.37 -7.18
CA GLY A 128 4.09 -7.22 -5.73
C GLY A 128 3.68 -5.83 -5.26
N SER A 129 3.32 -5.71 -3.99
CA SER A 129 2.92 -4.44 -3.36
C SER A 129 3.53 -4.24 -1.98
N ILE A 130 3.66 -2.97 -1.60
CA ILE A 130 4.05 -2.53 -0.27
C ILE A 130 2.96 -1.64 0.33
N PHE A 131 2.62 -1.94 1.58
CA PHE A 131 1.71 -1.18 2.43
C PHE A 131 2.53 -0.56 3.57
N ILE A 132 2.36 0.74 3.82
CA ILE A 132 3.11 1.46 4.85
C ILE A 132 2.12 2.25 5.69
N SER A 133 1.97 1.87 6.95
CA SER A 133 1.20 2.64 7.93
C SER A 133 1.95 3.89 8.34
N ILE A 134 1.24 5.00 8.46
CA ILE A 134 1.82 6.30 8.79
C ILE A 134 0.73 7.24 9.34
N ASP A 135 1.12 8.21 10.16
CA ASP A 135 0.25 9.32 10.56
C ASP A 135 0.54 10.60 9.76
N ASP A 136 -0.09 11.71 10.15
CA ASP A 136 0.06 13.00 9.51
C ASP A 136 1.48 13.61 9.58
N HIS A 137 2.34 13.19 10.51
CA HIS A 137 3.66 13.81 10.69
C HIS A 137 4.59 13.54 9.51
N GLU A 138 4.51 12.35 8.93
CA GLU A 138 5.40 11.91 7.85
C GLU A 138 4.66 11.42 6.59
N SER A 139 3.32 11.43 6.55
CA SER A 139 2.55 10.93 5.40
C SER A 139 2.97 11.59 4.07
N HIS A 140 3.13 12.91 4.06
CA HIS A 140 3.53 13.65 2.86
C HIS A 140 5.01 13.46 2.50
N HIS A 141 5.90 13.42 3.50
CA HIS A 141 7.32 13.15 3.28
C HIS A 141 7.53 11.73 2.74
N LEU A 142 6.84 10.74 3.33
CA LEU A 142 6.82 9.36 2.87
C LEU A 142 6.27 9.26 1.45
N ARG A 143 5.14 9.94 1.14
CA ARG A 143 4.55 9.94 -0.19
C ARG A 143 5.55 10.39 -1.25
N CYS A 144 6.20 11.53 -1.03
CA CYS A 144 7.21 12.05 -1.95
C CYS A 144 8.44 11.14 -2.03
N LEU A 145 8.89 10.56 -0.91
CA LEU A 145 9.99 9.60 -0.89
C LEU A 145 9.65 8.30 -1.65
N MET A 146 8.42 7.82 -1.54
CA MET A 146 7.93 6.66 -2.25
C MET A 146 7.82 6.95 -3.75
N ASP A 147 7.37 8.14 -4.15
CA ASP A 147 7.39 8.55 -5.57
C ASP A 147 8.83 8.57 -6.12
N ASP A 148 9.82 9.01 -5.34
CA ASP A 148 11.25 8.98 -5.71
C ASP A 148 11.80 7.55 -5.85
N VAL A 149 11.36 6.61 -5.02
CA VAL A 149 11.90 5.24 -4.97
C VAL A 149 11.15 4.30 -5.91
N PHE A 150 9.83 4.33 -5.88
CA PHE A 150 8.94 3.43 -6.62
C PHE A 150 8.48 4.01 -7.96
N GLY A 151 8.49 5.32 -8.14
CA GLY A 151 7.85 6.00 -9.28
C GLY A 151 6.40 6.36 -8.97
N ALA A 152 6.01 7.59 -9.28
CA ALA A 152 4.68 8.12 -8.99
C ALA A 152 3.54 7.36 -9.70
N GLU A 153 3.83 6.78 -10.86
CA GLU A 153 2.91 5.93 -11.62
C GLU A 153 2.57 4.60 -10.94
N ASN A 154 3.36 4.21 -9.92
CA ASN A 154 3.16 2.98 -9.16
C ASN A 154 2.43 3.20 -7.83
N PHE A 155 2.01 4.44 -7.54
CA PHE A 155 1.08 4.72 -6.46
C PHE A 155 -0.29 4.13 -6.77
N ILE A 156 -0.85 3.39 -5.83
CA ILE A 156 -2.16 2.74 -5.99
C ILE A 156 -3.24 3.49 -5.22
N ALA A 157 -3.01 3.72 -3.93
CA ALA A 157 -4.00 4.32 -3.04
C ALA A 157 -3.38 4.87 -1.76
N CYS A 158 -4.08 5.85 -1.18
CA CYS A 158 -3.95 6.21 0.23
C CYS A 158 -5.20 5.67 0.93
N ILE A 159 -5.02 4.66 1.78
CA ILE A 159 -6.10 4.06 2.55
C ILE A 159 -6.19 4.83 3.86
N VAL A 160 -7.38 5.32 4.20
CA VAL A 160 -7.64 5.95 5.51
C VAL A 160 -8.04 4.86 6.50
N TRP A 161 -7.26 4.70 7.55
CA TRP A 161 -7.54 3.75 8.63
C TRP A 161 -8.16 4.49 9.81
N HIS A 162 -9.46 4.29 10.01
CA HIS A 162 -10.19 4.81 11.16
C HIS A 162 -9.78 4.04 12.43
N LYS A 163 -9.15 4.74 13.38
CA LYS A 163 -8.56 4.15 14.59
C LYS A 163 -9.36 4.41 15.87
N MET A 164 -10.26 5.39 15.89
CA MET A 164 -11.05 5.74 17.07
C MET A 164 -12.45 6.23 16.70
N ASP A 165 -13.51 5.64 17.28
CA ASP A 165 -14.89 6.08 17.00
C ASP A 165 -15.30 7.35 17.75
N SER A 166 -14.68 7.61 18.90
CA SER A 166 -15.07 8.71 19.80
C SER A 166 -14.16 9.93 19.58
N PRO A 167 -14.73 11.13 19.42
CA PRO A 167 -13.96 12.36 19.39
C PRO A 167 -13.15 12.58 20.67
N LYS A 168 -11.93 13.10 20.54
CA LYS A 168 -11.11 13.56 21.65
C LYS A 168 -11.63 14.90 22.15
N ASN A 169 -12.28 14.90 23.31
CA ASN A 169 -12.75 16.12 23.96
C ASN A 169 -11.62 17.12 24.32
N THR A 170 -10.37 16.66 24.34
CA THR A 170 -9.18 17.50 24.56
C THR A 170 -8.60 18.08 23.27
N ALA A 171 -9.16 17.77 22.10
CA ALA A 171 -8.70 18.34 20.84
C ALA A 171 -8.95 19.85 20.81
N ILE A 172 -7.92 20.61 20.47
CA ILE A 172 -7.99 22.07 20.36
C ILE A 172 -8.65 22.49 19.04
N HIS A 173 -8.41 21.72 17.98
CA HIS A 173 -8.92 22.00 16.63
C HIS A 173 -9.90 20.91 16.17
N LEU A 174 -9.38 19.87 15.52
CA LEU A 174 -10.13 18.72 15.06
C LEU A 174 -9.66 17.49 15.83
N SER A 175 -10.59 16.59 16.15
CA SER A 175 -10.25 15.30 16.74
C SER A 175 -9.70 14.39 15.64
N GLU A 176 -8.40 14.10 15.69
CA GLU A 176 -7.78 13.10 14.82
C GLU A 176 -8.22 11.69 15.22
N ASP A 177 -8.96 11.03 14.33
CA ASP A 177 -9.57 9.71 14.50
C ASP A 177 -9.08 8.67 13.49
N HIS A 178 -8.15 9.04 12.62
CA HIS A 178 -7.60 8.19 11.58
C HIS A 178 -6.08 8.27 11.46
N GLU A 179 -5.55 7.32 10.70
CA GLU A 179 -4.18 7.24 10.18
C GLU A 179 -4.26 6.85 8.70
N TYR A 180 -3.10 6.75 8.04
CA TYR A 180 -3.01 6.42 6.63
C TYR A 180 -2.24 5.12 6.44
N ILE A 181 -2.58 4.41 5.36
CA ILE A 181 -1.76 3.34 4.81
C ILE A 181 -1.50 3.68 3.36
N LEU A 182 -0.24 3.99 3.03
CA LEU A 182 0.16 4.22 1.65
C LEU A 182 0.41 2.89 0.95
N LEU A 183 -0.23 2.71 -0.21
CA LEU A 183 -0.09 1.52 -1.05
C LEU A 183 0.63 1.86 -2.35
N TYR A 184 1.77 1.20 -2.56
CA TYR A 184 2.50 1.20 -3.82
C TYR A 184 2.63 -0.22 -4.37
N ALA A 185 2.66 -0.32 -5.69
CA ALA A 185 3.06 -1.54 -6.39
C ALA A 185 4.54 -1.46 -6.82
N ARG A 186 5.17 -2.61 -7.09
CA ARG A 186 6.43 -2.63 -7.85
C ARG A 186 6.17 -2.20 -9.31
N ASN A 187 5.05 -2.65 -9.87
CA ASN A 187 4.51 -2.21 -11.16
C ASN A 187 2.99 -2.04 -11.07
N GLY A 188 2.52 -0.79 -11.09
CA GLY A 188 1.10 -0.43 -10.96
C GLY A 188 0.22 -0.93 -12.11
N GLN A 189 0.79 -1.16 -13.29
CA GLN A 189 0.06 -1.72 -14.43
C GLN A 189 -0.23 -3.22 -14.25
N GLN A 190 0.61 -3.95 -13.53
CA GLN A 190 0.47 -5.40 -13.32
C GLN A 190 -0.25 -5.76 -12.01
N TRP A 191 -0.02 -5.00 -10.94
CA TRP A 191 -0.59 -5.34 -9.63
C TRP A 191 -2.12 -5.30 -9.64
N ARG A 192 -2.74 -6.29 -9.01
CA ARG A 192 -4.19 -6.34 -8.77
C ARG A 192 -4.45 -6.80 -7.33
N PRO A 193 -5.46 -6.25 -6.64
CA PRO A 193 -5.85 -6.75 -5.33
C PRO A 193 -6.47 -8.13 -5.45
N ASN A 194 -6.21 -8.99 -4.46
CA ASN A 194 -6.94 -10.25 -4.35
C ASN A 194 -8.37 -9.97 -3.90
N SER A 195 -9.34 -10.64 -4.53
CA SER A 195 -10.74 -10.58 -4.10
C SER A 195 -10.93 -11.42 -2.84
N LEU A 196 -11.66 -10.89 -1.85
CA LEU A 196 -12.10 -11.68 -0.71
C LEU A 196 -13.28 -12.59 -1.11
N PRO A 197 -13.40 -13.79 -0.52
CA PRO A 197 -14.60 -14.58 -0.65
C PRO A 197 -15.85 -13.78 -0.23
N ARG A 198 -16.97 -13.99 -0.92
CA ARG A 198 -18.24 -13.37 -0.53
C ARG A 198 -18.68 -13.94 0.82
N THR A 199 -19.14 -13.06 1.72
CA THR A 199 -19.72 -13.48 2.99
C THR A 199 -21.11 -14.06 2.79
N GLN A 200 -21.60 -14.89 3.71
CA GLN A 200 -22.97 -15.42 3.65
C GLN A 200 -24.02 -14.29 3.60
N ALA A 201 -23.78 -13.20 4.33
CA ALA A 201 -24.65 -12.02 4.30
C ALA A 201 -24.70 -11.37 2.90
N MET A 202 -23.59 -11.36 2.15
CA MET A 202 -23.58 -10.89 0.75
C MET A 202 -24.33 -11.86 -0.17
N VAL A 203 -24.15 -13.18 0.02
CA VAL A 203 -24.83 -14.21 -0.76
C VAL A 203 -26.36 -14.16 -0.54
N ASN A 204 -26.80 -13.98 0.70
CA ASN A 204 -28.23 -13.92 1.06
C ASN A 204 -28.98 -12.71 0.44
N ARG A 205 -28.27 -11.74 -0.14
CA ARG A 205 -28.90 -10.64 -0.88
C ARG A 205 -29.45 -11.08 -2.23
N TYR A 206 -28.87 -12.14 -2.82
CA TYR A 206 -29.31 -12.70 -4.09
C TYR A 206 -30.58 -13.54 -3.84
N LYS A 207 -31.57 -13.37 -4.71
CA LYS A 207 -32.86 -14.08 -4.64
C LYS A 207 -33.20 -14.66 -6.01
N ASN A 208 -34.09 -15.64 -6.05
CA ASN A 208 -34.61 -16.20 -7.30
C ASN A 208 -36.15 -16.23 -7.27
N PRO A 209 -36.82 -15.06 -7.21
CA PRO A 209 -38.27 -15.00 -7.03
C PRO A 209 -39.06 -15.49 -8.26
N ASP A 210 -38.43 -15.54 -9.42
CA ASP A 210 -38.98 -15.89 -10.72
C ASP A 210 -38.54 -17.27 -11.22
N ASN A 211 -37.85 -18.06 -10.39
CA ASN A 211 -37.31 -19.38 -10.73
C ASN A 211 -36.42 -19.37 -11.98
N ASP A 212 -35.61 -18.32 -12.15
CA ASP A 212 -34.62 -18.20 -13.21
C ASP A 212 -33.65 -19.40 -13.18
N PRO A 213 -33.46 -20.13 -14.29
CA PRO A 213 -32.56 -21.30 -14.35
C PRO A 213 -31.08 -20.95 -14.14
N ARG A 214 -30.70 -19.67 -14.24
CA ARG A 214 -29.34 -19.17 -13.97
C ARG A 214 -29.04 -19.08 -12.47
N GLY A 215 -30.06 -19.23 -11.62
CA GLY A 215 -29.94 -19.21 -10.16
C GLY A 215 -30.18 -17.83 -9.53
N PRO A 216 -29.88 -17.67 -8.23
CA PRO A 216 -30.12 -16.43 -7.50
C PRO A 216 -29.40 -15.22 -8.10
N TRP A 217 -30.14 -14.12 -8.26
CA TRP A 217 -29.68 -12.88 -8.86
C TRP A 217 -30.04 -11.68 -7.96
N LEU A 218 -29.44 -10.53 -8.26
CA LEU A 218 -29.74 -9.26 -7.60
C LEU A 218 -30.00 -8.21 -8.70
N LEU A 219 -31.03 -7.39 -8.54
CA LEU A 219 -31.23 -6.22 -9.40
C LEU A 219 -29.98 -5.34 -9.36
N SER A 220 -29.49 -4.97 -10.53
CA SER A 220 -28.41 -4.01 -10.69
C SER A 220 -28.82 -2.98 -11.72
N ASP A 221 -28.24 -1.78 -11.62
CA ASP A 221 -28.54 -0.71 -12.56
C ASP A 221 -28.11 -1.09 -13.97
N LEU A 222 -29.05 -1.03 -14.91
CA LEU A 222 -28.78 -1.24 -16.33
C LEU A 222 -28.07 -0.03 -16.96
N ALA A 223 -28.08 1.13 -16.30
CA ALA A 223 -27.44 2.35 -16.78
C ALA A 223 -26.07 2.60 -16.11
N ALA A 224 -25.15 3.20 -16.84
CA ALA A 224 -23.84 3.66 -16.36
C ALA A 224 -23.48 5.02 -16.95
N ARG A 225 -22.63 5.77 -16.27
CA ARG A 225 -22.23 7.13 -16.68
C ARG A 225 -21.26 7.14 -17.87
N ASN A 226 -20.43 6.10 -18.01
CA ASN A 226 -19.37 6.09 -19.02
C ASN A 226 -19.97 6.03 -20.43
N PHE A 227 -19.40 6.84 -21.33
CA PHE A 227 -19.78 6.82 -22.73
C PHE A 227 -19.65 5.39 -23.29
N TYR A 228 -20.71 4.96 -23.93
CA TYR A 228 -20.78 3.69 -24.64
C TYR A 228 -21.69 3.91 -25.86
N ASP A 229 -21.11 3.84 -27.05
CA ASP A 229 -21.77 4.17 -28.31
C ASP A 229 -22.97 3.27 -28.60
N GLU A 230 -22.90 1.97 -28.30
CA GLU A 230 -24.07 1.09 -28.43
C GLU A 230 -25.02 1.11 -27.22
N GLY A 231 -24.76 1.98 -26.23
CA GLY A 231 -25.55 2.11 -25.00
C GLY A 231 -26.80 2.98 -25.13
N ARG A 232 -27.18 3.42 -26.33
CA ARG A 232 -28.36 4.27 -26.55
C ARG A 232 -29.32 3.65 -27.55
N TYR A 233 -30.38 3.08 -27.02
CA TYR A 233 -31.47 2.50 -27.79
C TYR A 233 -32.76 2.49 -26.96
N PRO A 234 -33.94 2.48 -27.62
CA PRO A 234 -35.20 2.34 -26.93
C PRO A 234 -35.43 0.90 -26.46
N ILE A 235 -36.08 0.75 -25.30
CA ILE A 235 -36.52 -0.53 -24.75
C ILE A 235 -38.04 -0.53 -24.68
N THR A 236 -38.68 -1.49 -25.35
CA THR A 236 -40.12 -1.73 -25.22
C THR A 236 -40.35 -2.78 -24.13
N THR A 237 -41.05 -2.39 -23.08
CA THR A 237 -41.38 -3.30 -21.96
C THR A 237 -42.47 -4.30 -22.35
N PRO A 238 -42.66 -5.41 -21.60
CA PRO A 238 -43.72 -6.39 -21.88
C PRO A 238 -45.14 -5.81 -21.89
N SER A 239 -45.39 -4.68 -21.21
CA SER A 239 -46.68 -3.98 -21.24
C SER A 239 -46.86 -3.06 -22.45
N GLY A 240 -45.87 -2.96 -23.34
CA GLY A 240 -45.88 -2.11 -24.52
C GLY A 240 -45.36 -0.69 -24.27
N ARG A 241 -45.05 -0.30 -23.03
CA ARG A 241 -44.43 1.01 -22.73
C ARG A 241 -43.03 1.08 -23.33
N VAL A 242 -42.72 2.19 -24.00
CA VAL A 242 -41.39 2.47 -24.57
C VAL A 242 -40.58 3.36 -23.62
N ILE A 243 -39.36 2.93 -23.33
CA ILE A 243 -38.32 3.70 -22.65
C ILE A 243 -37.36 4.15 -23.74
N HIS A 244 -37.37 5.44 -24.12
CA HIS A 244 -36.61 5.94 -25.28
C HIS A 244 -35.09 5.85 -25.13
N GLY A 245 -34.59 5.74 -23.91
CA GLY A 245 -33.18 5.62 -23.60
C GLY A 245 -32.92 5.71 -22.10
N PRO A 246 -31.65 5.55 -21.70
CA PRO A 246 -31.25 5.68 -20.30
C PRO A 246 -31.39 7.14 -19.82
N PRO A 247 -31.37 7.38 -18.49
CA PRO A 247 -31.37 8.73 -17.94
C PRO A 247 -30.34 9.66 -18.60
N ALA A 248 -30.63 10.95 -18.69
CA ALA A 248 -29.73 11.93 -19.31
C ALA A 248 -28.31 11.87 -18.69
N GLY A 249 -27.29 11.81 -19.54
CA GLY A 249 -25.89 11.67 -19.11
C GLY A 249 -25.45 10.24 -18.77
N SER A 250 -26.28 9.24 -19.06
CA SER A 250 -25.96 7.82 -18.91
C SER A 250 -26.18 7.02 -20.19
N TYR A 251 -25.75 5.77 -20.17
CA TYR A 251 -25.75 4.80 -21.26
C TYR A 251 -26.18 3.45 -20.68
N TRP A 252 -26.92 2.64 -21.45
CA TRP A 252 -27.14 1.23 -21.07
C TRP A 252 -25.80 0.50 -21.00
N ARG A 253 -25.63 -0.39 -20.01
CA ARG A 253 -24.41 -1.16 -19.78
C ARG A 253 -24.16 -2.27 -20.80
N VAL A 254 -25.18 -2.61 -21.57
CA VAL A 254 -25.17 -3.69 -22.55
C VAL A 254 -25.68 -3.16 -23.88
N SER A 255 -25.15 -3.67 -24.97
CA SER A 255 -25.65 -3.39 -26.31
C SER A 255 -27.09 -3.88 -26.48
N LYS A 256 -27.79 -3.36 -27.49
CA LYS A 256 -29.15 -3.82 -27.85
C LYS A 256 -29.19 -5.33 -28.11
N GLU A 257 -28.21 -5.83 -28.87
CA GLU A 257 -28.08 -7.26 -29.17
C GLU A 257 -27.96 -8.10 -27.89
N ARG A 258 -27.12 -7.68 -26.94
CA ARG A 258 -26.97 -8.41 -25.68
C ARG A 258 -28.21 -8.30 -24.81
N PHE A 259 -28.88 -7.15 -24.78
CA PHE A 259 -30.14 -6.96 -24.05
C PHE A 259 -31.22 -7.91 -24.54
N ASP A 260 -31.34 -8.10 -25.85
CA ASP A 260 -32.35 -8.98 -26.45
C ASP A 260 -32.09 -10.48 -26.17
N GLN A 261 -30.91 -10.84 -25.63
CA GLN A 261 -30.57 -12.19 -25.18
C GLN A 261 -30.83 -12.44 -23.68
N LEU A 262 -31.14 -11.41 -22.88
CA LEU A 262 -31.21 -11.49 -21.41
C LEU A 262 -32.56 -11.97 -20.88
#